data_AF-A0A822LDT4-F1
#
_entry.id   AF-A0A822LDT4-F1
#
_cell.length_a   1.000
_cell.length_b   1.000
_cell.length_c   1.000
_cell.angle_alpha   90.00
_cell.angle_beta   90.00
_cell.angle_gamma   90.00
#
_symmetry.space_group_name_H-M   'P 1'
#
loop_
_entity.id
_entity.type
_entity.pdbx_description
1 polymer ?
#
loop_
_entity_poly.entity_id
_entity_poly.type
_entity_poly.pdbx_seq_one_letter_code
_entity_poly.pdbx_strand_id
1 'polypeptide(L)'
;MIQNGSFETATVNPNPGDFIRLDAGSTAITGWTVSQGTIDYIGTYWQASEGSRNLDLSGANAGGIQQTFNTTVGKTYRVTFDLAGNPNTSPTIKQMRISAAGSSDNFSFDITGKSTTNMGWLSKSWDFTANSQLFSF
;
A
#
# COMPACT_ATOMS: atom_id res chain seq x y z
N MET A 1 -15.72 -4.43 4.06
CA MET A 1 -14.62 -5.36 3.75
C MET A 1 -13.75 -4.69 2.72
N ILE A 2 -12.43 -4.91 2.79
CA ILE A 2 -11.50 -4.39 1.78
C ILE A 2 -11.78 -5.07 0.44
N GLN A 3 -11.83 -4.29 -0.62
CA GLN A 3 -11.90 -4.74 -2.00
C GLN A 3 -10.49 -4.73 -2.60
N ASN A 4 -10.18 -5.75 -3.41
CA ASN A 4 -8.92 -5.82 -4.17
C ASN A 4 -7.69 -5.58 -3.28
N GLY A 5 -7.62 -6.27 -2.14
CA GLY A 5 -6.63 -6.02 -1.08
C GLY A 5 -5.18 -6.33 -1.49
N SER A 6 -4.98 -7.13 -2.53
CA SER A 6 -3.67 -7.41 -3.14
C SER A 6 -3.44 -6.69 -4.48
N PHE A 7 -4.33 -5.78 -4.87
CA PHE A 7 -4.16 -4.89 -6.03
C PHE A 7 -4.13 -5.59 -7.39
N GLU A 8 -4.58 -6.84 -7.50
CA GLU A 8 -4.54 -7.64 -8.74
C GLU A 8 -5.46 -7.12 -9.85
N THR A 9 -6.48 -6.33 -9.51
CA THR A 9 -7.43 -5.78 -10.49
C THR A 9 -7.21 -4.28 -10.74
N ALA A 10 -6.96 -3.91 -11.99
CA ALA A 10 -6.81 -2.51 -12.41
C ALA A 10 -7.25 -2.31 -13.87
N THR A 11 -7.53 -1.06 -14.26
CA THR A 11 -7.80 -0.66 -15.65
C THR A 11 -6.53 -0.46 -16.48
N VAL A 12 -5.37 -0.45 -15.81
CA VAL A 12 -4.04 -0.38 -16.40
C VAL A 12 -3.27 -1.66 -16.09
N ASN A 13 -2.32 -2.03 -16.96
CA ASN A 13 -1.55 -3.24 -16.80
C ASN A 13 -0.07 -2.97 -17.09
N PRO A 14 0.80 -2.93 -16.07
CA PRO A 14 2.24 -2.77 -16.27
C PRO A 14 2.81 -3.94 -17.09
N ASN A 15 3.78 -3.65 -17.95
CA ASN A 15 4.52 -4.69 -18.65
C ASN A 15 5.31 -5.56 -17.64
N PRO A 16 5.65 -6.81 -17.98
CA PRO A 16 6.53 -7.63 -17.15
C PRO A 16 7.86 -6.92 -16.89
N GLY A 17 8.29 -6.91 -15.62
CA GLY A 17 9.51 -6.23 -15.20
C GLY A 17 9.42 -4.70 -15.14
N ASP A 18 8.21 -4.13 -15.22
CA ASP A 18 7.99 -2.68 -15.24
C ASP A 18 6.92 -2.25 -14.22
N PHE A 19 6.69 -0.94 -14.16
CA PHE A 19 5.66 -0.29 -13.35
C PHE A 19 4.91 0.78 -14.14
N ILE A 20 3.71 1.14 -13.67
CA ILE A 20 2.98 2.32 -14.15
C ILE A 20 2.88 3.31 -12.99
N ARG A 21 3.38 4.52 -13.19
CA ARG A 21 3.21 5.61 -12.22
C ARG A 21 1.79 6.15 -12.27
N LEU A 22 1.17 6.32 -11.11
CA LEU A 22 -0.17 6.86 -10.94
C LEU A 22 -0.12 8.08 -10.02
N ASP A 23 -0.69 9.19 -10.48
CA ASP A 23 -0.78 10.44 -9.73
C ASP A 23 -1.98 10.47 -8.78
N ALA A 24 -1.93 11.36 -7.79
CA ALA A 24 -3.04 11.64 -6.89
C ALA A 24 -4.36 11.90 -7.65
N GLY A 25 -5.44 11.31 -7.16
CA GLY A 25 -6.75 11.29 -7.81
C GLY A 25 -6.96 10.11 -8.77
N SER A 26 -5.92 9.35 -9.12
CA SER A 26 -6.07 8.14 -9.93
C SER A 26 -6.90 7.08 -9.21
N THR A 27 -7.85 6.50 -9.94
CA THR A 27 -8.68 5.35 -9.51
C THR A 27 -8.43 4.11 -10.36
N ALA A 28 -7.26 4.03 -11.01
CA ALA A 28 -6.96 2.97 -11.96
C ALA A 28 -6.89 1.58 -11.31
N ILE A 29 -6.50 1.50 -10.03
CA ILE A 29 -6.53 0.26 -9.25
C ILE A 29 -7.93 0.13 -8.66
N THR A 30 -8.65 -0.93 -9.04
CA THR A 30 -10.05 -1.10 -8.65
C THR A 30 -10.21 -1.08 -7.13
N GLY A 31 -11.09 -0.22 -6.62
CA GLY A 31 -11.37 -0.07 -5.19
C GLY A 31 -10.39 0.83 -4.44
N TRP A 32 -9.35 1.37 -5.08
CA TRP A 32 -8.37 2.25 -4.46
C TRP A 32 -8.27 3.58 -5.20
N THR A 33 -7.99 4.64 -4.45
CA THR A 33 -7.66 5.96 -4.99
C THR A 33 -6.28 6.34 -4.53
N VAL A 34 -5.44 6.88 -5.42
CA VAL A 34 -4.17 7.52 -5.00
C VAL A 34 -4.52 8.81 -4.27
N SER A 35 -4.28 8.86 -2.96
CA SER A 35 -4.74 9.95 -2.08
C SER A 35 -3.81 11.16 -2.09
N GLN A 36 -2.52 10.94 -2.34
CA GLN A 36 -1.51 11.99 -2.36
C GLN A 36 -0.32 11.59 -3.22
N GLY A 37 0.45 12.58 -3.67
CA GLY A 37 1.70 12.38 -4.39
C GLY A 37 1.54 11.45 -5.61
N THR A 38 2.43 10.47 -5.70
CA THR A 38 2.44 9.46 -6.77
C THR A 38 2.77 8.10 -6.21
N ILE A 39 2.17 7.05 -6.76
CA ILE A 39 2.54 5.66 -6.46
C ILE A 39 2.95 4.95 -7.76
N ASP A 40 3.77 3.92 -7.66
CA ASP A 40 4.06 3.04 -8.78
C ASP A 40 3.29 1.73 -8.62
N TYR A 41 2.42 1.44 -9.59
CA TYR A 41 1.73 0.17 -9.69
C TYR A 41 2.67 -0.84 -10.34
N ILE A 42 3.17 -1.78 -9.54
CA ILE A 42 4.26 -2.66 -9.93
C ILE A 42 3.69 -3.90 -10.63
N GLY A 43 4.28 -4.24 -11.78
CA GLY A 43 4.07 -5.51 -12.46
C GLY A 43 4.91 -6.62 -11.82
N THR A 44 5.71 -7.31 -12.62
CA THR A 44 6.62 -8.36 -12.13
C THR A 44 8.04 -7.86 -11.86
N TYR A 45 8.23 -6.54 -11.69
CA TYR A 45 9.54 -5.97 -11.37
C TYR A 45 10.03 -6.39 -9.99
N TRP A 46 9.11 -6.53 -9.02
CA TRP A 46 9.37 -7.06 -7.69
C TRP A 46 8.60 -8.34 -7.45
N GLN A 47 9.18 -9.26 -6.66
CA GLN A 47 8.44 -10.37 -6.07
C GLN A 47 7.28 -9.81 -5.25
N ALA A 48 6.03 -10.09 -5.63
CA ALA A 48 4.85 -9.71 -4.87
C ALA A 48 4.70 -10.58 -3.61
N SER A 49 4.04 -10.05 -2.57
CA SER A 49 3.72 -10.84 -1.37
C SER A 49 2.55 -11.80 -1.59
N GLU A 50 1.62 -11.41 -2.48
CA GLU A 50 0.47 -12.18 -2.93
C GLU A 50 0.28 -11.90 -4.43
N GLY A 51 -0.22 -12.88 -5.19
CA GLY A 51 -0.50 -12.70 -6.60
C GLY A 51 0.69 -12.22 -7.44
N SER A 52 0.47 -11.16 -8.21
CA SER A 52 1.38 -10.62 -9.22
C SER A 52 1.57 -9.11 -9.13
N ARG A 53 0.95 -8.44 -8.15
CA ARG A 53 0.94 -6.99 -8.02
C ARG A 53 1.36 -6.55 -6.62
N ASN A 54 1.96 -5.37 -6.58
CA ASN A 54 2.29 -4.64 -5.36
C ASN A 54 2.46 -3.15 -5.71
N LEU A 55 2.72 -2.32 -4.71
CA LEU A 55 2.81 -0.88 -4.87
C LEU A 55 4.12 -0.34 -4.29
N ASP A 56 4.76 0.58 -5.01
CA ASP A 56 5.68 1.56 -4.40
C ASP A 56 4.87 2.79 -4.00
N LEU A 57 4.79 3.06 -2.69
CA LEU A 57 4.12 4.26 -2.19
C LEU A 57 5.00 5.53 -2.30
N SER A 58 6.19 5.43 -2.90
CA SER A 58 7.10 6.55 -3.14
C SER A 58 7.50 6.63 -4.62
N GLY A 59 6.53 6.79 -5.53
CA GLY A 59 6.77 6.72 -6.97
C GLY A 59 7.82 7.72 -7.49
N ALA A 60 7.45 9.00 -7.56
CA ALA A 60 8.39 10.11 -7.77
C ALA A 60 8.55 10.95 -6.48
N ASN A 61 7.50 11.01 -5.67
CA ASN A 61 7.45 11.64 -4.35
C ASN A 61 6.70 10.72 -3.38
N ALA A 62 6.71 11.03 -2.08
CA ALA A 62 5.90 10.32 -1.09
C ALA A 62 4.41 10.38 -1.49
N GLY A 63 3.85 9.20 -1.73
CA GLY A 63 2.48 9.00 -2.14
C GLY A 63 1.62 8.38 -1.04
N GLY A 64 0.42 7.98 -1.42
CA GLY A 64 -0.53 7.31 -0.56
C GLY A 64 -1.69 6.75 -1.37
N ILE A 65 -2.31 5.71 -0.84
CA ILE A 65 -3.55 5.15 -1.39
C ILE A 65 -4.61 5.23 -0.32
N GLN A 66 -5.86 5.22 -0.74
CA GLN A 66 -6.99 5.10 0.16
C GLN A 66 -8.12 4.26 -0.40
N GLN A 67 -8.84 3.63 0.51
CA GLN A 67 -10.13 3.01 0.23
C GLN A 67 -11.09 3.35 1.36
N THR A 68 -12.37 3.48 1.04
CA THR A 68 -13.41 3.63 2.05
C THR A 68 -14.20 2.36 2.27
N PHE A 69 -14.48 2.01 3.53
CA PHE A 69 -15.36 0.90 3.85
C PHE A 69 -16.28 1.22 5.03
N ASN A 70 -17.43 0.55 5.07
CA ASN A 70 -18.41 0.72 6.14
C ASN A 70 -17.88 0.15 7.45
N THR A 71 -18.01 0.93 8.52
CA THR A 71 -17.67 0.56 9.89
C THR A 71 -18.87 0.70 10.82
N THR A 72 -18.80 0.06 11.98
CA THR A 72 -19.72 0.30 13.09
C THR A 72 -18.99 1.10 14.16
N VAL A 73 -19.54 2.25 14.53
CA VAL A 73 -18.99 3.10 15.60
C VAL A 73 -18.78 2.28 16.87
N GLY A 74 -17.63 2.44 17.51
CA GLY A 74 -17.24 1.73 18.73
C GLY A 74 -16.68 0.32 18.52
N LYS A 75 -16.72 -0.23 17.30
CA LYS A 75 -16.06 -1.51 17.00
C LYS A 75 -14.58 -1.30 16.70
N THR A 76 -13.76 -2.21 17.20
CA THR A 76 -12.35 -2.33 16.84
C THR A 76 -12.18 -3.20 15.61
N TYR A 77 -11.38 -2.72 14.66
CA TYR A 77 -11.02 -3.39 13.43
C TYR A 77 -9.51 -3.60 13.41
N ARG A 78 -9.09 -4.75 12.85
CA ARG A 78 -7.68 -5.04 12.58
C ARG A 78 -7.43 -4.92 11.09
N VAL A 79 -6.48 -4.06 10.73
CA VAL A 79 -5.91 -4.03 9.38
C VAL A 79 -4.68 -4.92 9.37
N THR A 80 -4.55 -5.75 8.34
CA THR A 80 -3.35 -6.56 8.08
C THR A 80 -2.83 -6.23 6.69
N PHE A 81 -1.52 -6.05 6.56
CA PHE A 81 -0.87 -5.74 5.30
C PHE A 81 0.55 -6.29 5.30
N ASP A 82 1.10 -6.56 4.13
CA ASP A 82 2.52 -6.89 3.98
C ASP A 82 3.32 -5.64 3.64
N LEU A 83 4.45 -5.47 4.32
CA LEU A 83 5.36 -4.34 4.12
C LEU A 83 6.74 -4.82 3.69
N ALA A 84 7.24 -4.24 2.62
CA ALA A 84 8.63 -4.28 2.19
C ALA A 84 9.07 -2.87 1.77
N GLY A 85 10.33 -2.72 1.40
CA GLY A 85 10.89 -1.46 0.91
C GLY A 85 11.61 -1.66 -0.41
N ASN A 86 11.54 -0.66 -1.29
CA ASN A 86 12.30 -0.64 -2.54
C ASN A 86 13.81 -0.76 -2.24
N PRO A 87 14.46 -1.88 -2.60
CA PRO A 87 15.85 -2.17 -2.20
C PRO A 87 16.88 -1.35 -2.98
N ASN A 88 16.48 -0.72 -4.08
CA ASN A 88 17.38 -0.02 -5.00
C ASN A 88 17.52 1.47 -4.68
N THR A 89 16.94 1.94 -3.57
CA THR A 89 16.88 3.37 -3.23
C THR A 89 17.30 3.61 -1.79
N SER A 90 17.86 4.80 -1.53
CA SER A 90 18.02 5.33 -0.17
C SER A 90 16.70 5.95 0.33
N PRO A 91 16.54 6.16 1.65
CA PRO A 91 17.36 5.65 2.75
C PRO A 91 17.17 4.14 2.97
N THR A 92 18.08 3.50 3.71
CA THR A 92 18.01 2.06 4.03
C THR A 92 16.76 1.69 4.82
N ILE A 93 16.33 2.56 5.73
CA ILE A 93 15.10 2.38 6.50
C ILE A 93 13.95 3.11 5.80
N LYS A 94 13.00 2.36 5.26
CA LYS A 94 11.76 2.89 4.70
C LYS A 94 10.74 3.11 5.81
N GLN A 95 9.85 4.08 5.61
CA GLN A 95 8.80 4.44 6.56
C GLN A 95 7.46 4.46 5.83
N MET A 96 6.41 4.02 6.51
CA MET A 96 5.04 4.06 6.03
C MET A 96 4.12 4.43 7.18
N ARG A 97 3.15 5.31 6.94
CA ARG A 97 2.08 5.59 7.89
C ARG A 97 0.80 4.89 7.44
N ILE A 98 0.09 4.30 8.38
CA ILE A 98 -1.32 3.92 8.23
C ILE A 98 -2.18 4.82 9.11
N SER A 99 -3.38 5.15 8.65
CA SER A 99 -4.31 5.95 9.45
C SER A 99 -5.75 5.52 9.22
N ALA A 100 -6.59 5.58 10.23
CA ALA A 100 -8.03 5.36 10.13
C ALA A 100 -8.70 5.94 11.38
N ALA A 101 -9.93 6.44 11.23
CA ALA A 101 -10.71 6.98 12.35
C ALA A 101 -9.96 8.01 13.22
N GLY A 102 -9.18 8.89 12.60
CA GLY A 102 -8.39 9.91 13.31
C GLY A 102 -7.19 9.38 14.11
N SER A 103 -6.95 8.07 14.08
CA SER A 103 -5.76 7.42 14.63
C SER A 103 -4.77 7.07 13.53
N SER A 104 -3.50 6.92 13.89
CA SER A 104 -2.45 6.52 12.95
C SER A 104 -1.34 5.77 13.66
N ASP A 105 -0.58 4.99 12.89
CA ASP A 105 0.67 4.38 13.35
C ASP A 105 1.74 4.42 12.24
N ASN A 106 3.01 4.38 12.62
CA ASN A 106 4.13 4.40 11.67
C ASN A 106 4.86 3.06 11.72
N PHE A 107 5.12 2.52 10.54
CA PHE A 107 5.85 1.28 10.33
C PHE A 107 7.13 1.57 9.59
N SER A 108 8.17 0.82 9.94
CA SER A 108 9.45 0.88 9.24
C SER A 108 9.84 -0.47 8.65
N PHE A 109 10.68 -0.41 7.61
CA PHE A 109 11.27 -1.60 6.99
C PHE A 109 12.74 -1.35 6.64
N ASP A 110 13.62 -2.28 7.03
CA ASP A 110 15.05 -2.23 6.71
C ASP A 110 15.32 -3.05 5.44
N ILE A 111 15.82 -2.38 4.40
CA ILE A 111 16.12 -3.01 3.09
C ILE A 111 17.47 -3.72 3.05
N THR A 112 18.22 -3.78 4.15
CA THR A 112 19.53 -4.43 4.22
C THR A 112 19.42 -5.90 3.79
N GLY A 113 20.18 -6.28 2.76
CA GLY A 113 20.19 -7.63 2.21
C GLY A 113 18.94 -8.02 1.41
N LYS A 114 18.07 -7.06 1.07
CA LYS A 114 16.88 -7.29 0.22
C LYS A 114 17.20 -7.05 -1.25
N SER A 115 16.42 -7.67 -2.13
CA SER A 115 16.54 -7.51 -3.58
C SER A 115 15.16 -7.54 -4.23
N THR A 116 15.08 -7.21 -5.52
CA THR A 116 13.82 -7.24 -6.29
C THR A 116 13.18 -8.63 -6.34
N THR A 117 13.97 -9.69 -6.20
CA THR A 117 13.51 -11.10 -6.17
C THR A 117 13.44 -11.70 -4.76
N ASN A 118 13.88 -10.95 -3.75
CA ASN A 118 13.81 -11.30 -2.33
C ASN A 118 13.47 -10.04 -1.54
N MET A 119 12.24 -9.56 -1.72
CA MET A 119 11.77 -8.31 -1.12
C MET A 119 11.70 -8.39 0.40
N GLY A 120 11.56 -9.61 0.95
CA GLY A 120 11.53 -9.84 2.39
C GLY A 120 10.28 -9.29 3.07
N TRP A 121 9.13 -9.34 2.40
CA TRP A 121 7.83 -8.92 2.91
C TRP A 121 7.58 -9.39 4.34
N LEU A 122 7.11 -8.47 5.18
CA LEU A 122 6.73 -8.75 6.56
C LEU A 122 5.25 -8.42 6.76
N SER A 123 4.48 -9.38 7.23
CA SER A 123 3.10 -9.13 7.64
C SER A 123 3.07 -8.25 8.89
N LYS A 124 2.30 -7.17 8.79
CA LYS A 124 2.05 -6.19 9.84
C LYS A 124 0.56 -6.19 10.17
N SER A 125 0.25 -5.76 11.38
CA SER A 125 -1.12 -5.52 11.79
C SER A 125 -1.22 -4.23 12.59
N TRP A 126 -2.37 -3.59 12.48
CA TRP A 126 -2.70 -2.40 13.24
C TRP A 126 -4.18 -2.40 13.58
N ASP A 127 -4.49 -2.03 14.82
CA ASP A 127 -5.86 -1.96 15.32
C ASP A 127 -6.32 -0.52 15.43
N PHE A 128 -7.55 -0.26 15.03
CA PHE A 128 -8.20 1.02 15.28
C PHE A 128 -9.66 0.81 15.70
N THR A 129 -10.18 1.74 16.49
CA THR A 129 -11.60 1.78 16.87
C THR A 129 -12.32 2.80 16.01
N ALA A 130 -13.39 2.36 15.34
CA ALA A 130 -14.17 3.21 14.46
C ALA A 130 -14.93 4.30 15.24
N ASN A 131 -14.80 5.56 14.82
CA ASN A 131 -15.54 6.71 15.39
C ASN A 131 -16.66 7.27 14.48
N SER A 132 -16.91 6.62 13.33
CA SER A 132 -17.87 7.02 12.29
C SER A 132 -18.33 5.76 11.51
N GLN A 133 -19.29 5.92 10.59
CA GLN A 133 -19.79 4.85 9.71
C GLN A 133 -19.10 4.80 8.33
N LEU A 134 -18.28 5.80 7.99
CA LEU A 134 -17.58 5.96 6.70
C LEU A 134 -16.14 6.43 6.95
N PHE A 135 -15.15 5.64 6.53
CA PHE A 135 -13.74 6.01 6.72
C PHE A 135 -12.88 5.72 5.51
N SER A 136 -11.97 6.65 5.22
CA SER A 136 -10.77 6.44 4.40
C SER A 136 -9.59 6.05 5.29
N PHE A 137 -8.70 5.21 4.77
CA PHE A 137 -7.42 4.89 5.37
C PHE A 137 -6.30 5.02 4.35
#